data_AF-A0A7J4IA52-F1
#
_entry.id   AF-A0A7J4IA52-F1
#
_cell.length_a   1.000
_cell.length_b   1.000
_cell.length_c   1.000
_cell.angle_alpha   90.00
_cell.angle_beta   90.00
_cell.angle_gamma   90.00
#
_symmetry.space_group_name_H-M   'P 1'
#
loop_
_entity.id
_entity.type
_entity.pdbx_description
1 polymer ?
#
loop_
_entity_poly.entity_id
_entity_poly.type
_entity_poly.pdbx_seq_one_letter_code
_entity_poly.pdbx_strand_id
1 'polypeptide(L)'
;MNSCGAEAPRAFQDCPPSVAITQQQLEEFLSLREIEGSCNDWIKGIQRYLLRYLTYVDWKADREKTIQYLTLERGKCNISTYRKKVLQIRKFLMYCGYQWVQGIKPPQEPEIIIKHISPEAIQKTLQIVSLSKESVRYNALILL
;
A
#
# COMPACT_ATOMS: atom_id res chain seq x y z
N MET A 1 -46.43 -11.76 -23.01
CA MET A 1 -45.79 -11.46 -21.72
C MET A 1 -44.29 -11.70 -21.85
N ASN A 2 -43.55 -10.60 -21.82
CA ASN A 2 -42.14 -10.37 -21.51
C ASN A 2 -41.02 -11.16 -22.22
N SER A 3 -40.39 -10.43 -23.15
CA SER A 3 -39.04 -10.58 -23.68
C SER A 3 -37.97 -10.62 -22.58
N CYS A 4 -37.09 -11.63 -22.62
CA CYS A 4 -35.86 -11.65 -21.83
C CYS A 4 -34.73 -11.06 -22.71
N GLY A 5 -34.58 -9.74 -22.67
CA GLY A 5 -33.44 -9.06 -23.26
C GLY A 5 -32.22 -9.23 -22.35
N ALA A 6 -31.32 -10.14 -22.69
CA ALA A 6 -29.98 -10.15 -22.13
C ALA A 6 -29.16 -9.05 -22.81
N GLU A 7 -29.20 -7.83 -22.26
CA GLU A 7 -28.20 -6.81 -22.59
C GLU A 7 -26.83 -7.31 -22.12
N ALA A 8 -25.93 -7.57 -23.08
CA ALA A 8 -24.52 -7.76 -22.79
C ALA A 8 -23.97 -6.53 -22.03
N PRO A 9 -23.13 -6.70 -20.99
CA PRO A 9 -22.49 -5.56 -20.34
C PRO A 9 -21.67 -4.82 -21.40
N ARG A 10 -22.08 -3.57 -21.65
CA ARG A 10 -21.45 -2.66 -22.61
C ARG A 10 -19.94 -2.68 -22.37
N ALA A 11 -19.19 -3.00 -23.42
CA ALA A 11 -17.75 -2.79 -23.42
C ALA A 11 -17.50 -1.30 -23.14
N PHE A 12 -17.00 -0.99 -21.95
CA PHE A 12 -16.66 0.36 -21.55
C PHE A 12 -15.49 0.83 -22.43
N GLN A 13 -15.82 1.52 -23.53
CA GLN A 13 -14.92 2.44 -24.19
C GLN A 13 -14.73 3.65 -23.29
N ASP A 14 -13.91 3.53 -22.25
CA ASP A 14 -13.45 4.68 -21.50
C ASP A 14 -12.13 5.15 -22.12
N CYS A 15 -12.22 6.13 -23.03
CA CYS A 15 -11.08 6.96 -23.37
C CYS A 15 -10.46 7.48 -22.07
N PRO A 16 -9.15 7.28 -21.83
CA PRO A 16 -8.51 7.77 -20.62
C PRO A 16 -8.62 9.30 -20.58
N PRO A 17 -8.71 9.92 -19.38
CA PRO A 17 -8.56 11.36 -19.28
C PRO A 17 -7.20 11.74 -19.88
N SER A 18 -7.19 12.43 -21.02
CA SER A 18 -5.97 12.88 -21.71
C SER A 18 -5.27 14.03 -20.97
N VAL A 19 -5.72 14.33 -19.76
CA VAL A 19 -5.29 15.48 -18.97
C VAL A 19 -4.07 15.07 -18.15
N ALA A 20 -3.05 15.92 -18.18
CA ALA A 20 -1.89 15.75 -17.31
C ALA A 20 -2.33 15.83 -15.85
N ILE A 21 -1.74 14.97 -15.02
CA ILE A 21 -1.96 15.02 -13.57
C ILE A 21 -1.37 16.34 -13.06
N THR A 22 -2.09 17.03 -12.18
CA THR A 22 -1.64 18.31 -11.61
C THR A 22 -1.11 18.14 -10.20
N GLN A 23 -0.27 19.09 -9.76
CA GLN A 23 0.19 19.18 -8.38
C GLN A 23 -0.99 19.32 -7.40
N GLN A 24 -2.03 20.07 -7.80
CA GLN A 24 -3.25 20.23 -7.01
C GLN A 24 -3.96 18.89 -6.75
N GLN A 25 -4.08 18.02 -7.77
CA GLN A 25 -4.69 16.69 -7.58
C GLN A 25 -3.91 15.82 -6.60
N LEU A 26 -2.58 15.95 -6.58
CA LEU A 26 -1.73 15.27 -5.59
C LEU A 26 -1.99 15.80 -4.18
N GLU A 27 -2.06 17.12 -4.02
CA GLU A 27 -2.32 17.76 -2.71
C GLU A 27 -3.70 17.40 -2.17
N GLU A 28 -4.75 17.51 -3.01
CA GLU A 28 -6.11 17.12 -2.66
C GLU A 28 -6.18 15.64 -2.23
N PHE A 29 -5.50 14.74 -2.96
CA PHE A 29 -5.43 13.34 -2.58
C PHE A 29 -4.72 13.12 -1.23
N LEU A 30 -3.65 13.86 -0.94
CA LEU A 30 -2.94 13.76 0.34
C LEU A 30 -3.78 14.27 1.50
N SER A 31 -4.53 15.37 1.32
CA SER A 31 -5.48 15.88 2.30
C SER A 31 -6.59 14.87 2.61
N LEU A 32 -7.09 14.15 1.59
CA LEU A 32 -8.05 13.05 1.82
C LEU A 32 -7.44 11.94 2.70
N ARG A 33 -6.16 11.60 2.52
CA ARG A 33 -5.48 10.59 3.35
C ARG A 33 -5.25 11.05 4.79
N GLU A 34 -5.06 12.35 4.99
CA GLU A 34 -4.97 12.96 6.31
C GLU A 34 -6.29 12.82 7.07
N ILE A 35 -7.42 13.11 6.42
CA ILE A 35 -8.77 12.99 7.00
C ILE A 35 -9.10 11.54 7.36
N GLU A 36 -8.60 10.55 6.60
CA GLU A 36 -8.75 9.12 6.92
C GLU A 36 -8.01 8.69 8.20
N GLY A 37 -7.28 9.59 8.88
CA GLY A 37 -6.58 9.30 10.14
C GLY A 37 -5.20 8.69 9.95
N SER A 38 -4.59 8.85 8.78
CA SER A 38 -3.20 8.44 8.56
C SER A 38 -2.24 9.31 9.36
N CYS A 39 -1.19 8.74 9.95
CA CYS A 39 -0.16 9.55 10.60
C CYS A 39 0.66 10.37 9.59
N ASN A 40 1.16 11.53 10.01
CA ASN A 40 1.90 12.46 9.15
C ASN A 40 3.12 11.83 8.46
N ASP A 41 3.84 10.94 9.16
CA ASP A 41 5.01 10.26 8.58
C ASP A 41 4.60 9.29 7.46
N TRP A 42 3.44 8.66 7.60
CA TRP A 42 2.89 7.82 6.55
C TRP A 42 2.48 8.63 5.33
N ILE A 43 1.83 9.79 5.53
CA ILE A 43 1.45 10.72 4.46
C ILE A 43 2.69 11.20 3.70
N LYS A 44 3.74 11.61 4.40
CA LYS A 44 5.04 11.96 3.78
C LYS A 44 5.65 10.78 3.01
N GLY A 45 5.46 9.56 3.49
CA GLY A 45 5.82 8.33 2.77
C GLY A 45 5.06 8.19 1.45
N ILE A 46 3.73 8.33 1.50
CA ILE A 46 2.86 8.30 0.32
C ILE A 46 3.26 9.37 -0.68
N GLN A 47 3.43 10.62 -0.25
CA GLN A 47 3.84 11.74 -1.09
C GLN A 47 5.15 11.42 -1.82
N ARG A 48 6.16 10.89 -1.12
CA ARG A 48 7.43 10.48 -1.75
C ARG A 48 7.25 9.38 -2.80
N TYR A 49 6.39 8.40 -2.54
CA TYR A 49 6.10 7.33 -3.50
C TYR A 49 5.41 7.87 -4.75
N LEU A 50 4.43 8.75 -4.57
CA LEU A 50 3.66 9.34 -5.66
C LEU A 50 4.50 10.32 -6.48
N LEU A 51 5.25 11.22 -5.85
CA LEU A 51 6.14 12.14 -6.56
C LEU A 51 7.16 11.39 -7.41
N ARG A 52 7.82 10.38 -6.85
CA ARG A 52 8.81 9.58 -7.60
C ARG A 52 8.19 8.86 -8.80
N TYR A 53 6.96 8.38 -8.66
CA TYR A 53 6.19 7.81 -9.76
C TYR A 53 5.81 8.88 -10.80
N LEU A 54 5.27 10.02 -10.37
CA LEU A 54 4.82 11.11 -11.23
C LEU A 54 5.97 11.73 -12.02
N THR A 55 7.14 11.90 -11.40
CA THR A 55 8.37 12.29 -12.08
C THR A 55 8.78 11.29 -13.15
N TYR A 56 8.62 9.98 -12.89
CA TYR A 56 8.96 8.95 -13.88
C TYR A 56 8.01 8.94 -15.09
N VAL A 57 6.72 9.22 -14.89
CA VAL A 57 5.72 9.27 -15.97
C VAL A 57 5.54 10.68 -16.54
N ASP A 58 6.42 11.63 -16.20
CA ASP A 58 6.34 13.03 -16.65
C ASP A 58 4.96 13.67 -16.38
N TRP A 59 4.36 13.36 -15.22
CA TRP A 59 3.01 13.79 -14.82
C TRP A 59 1.89 13.38 -15.79
N LYS A 60 2.16 12.44 -16.70
CA LYS A 60 1.20 11.90 -17.66
C LYS A 60 1.13 10.39 -17.49
N ALA A 61 0.16 9.92 -16.70
CA ALA A 61 0.01 8.50 -16.44
C ALA A 61 -0.38 7.76 -17.71
N ASP A 62 0.54 6.94 -18.18
CA ASP A 62 0.36 6.01 -19.28
C ASP A 62 0.50 4.58 -18.76
N ARG A 63 -0.34 3.67 -19.25
CA ARG A 63 -0.39 2.29 -18.77
C ARG A 63 0.96 1.58 -18.92
N GLU A 64 1.62 1.74 -20.06
CA GLU A 64 2.87 1.06 -20.35
C GLU A 64 4.01 1.62 -19.48
N LYS A 65 4.13 2.96 -19.40
CA LYS A 65 5.08 3.60 -18.48
C LYS A 65 4.83 3.20 -17.03
N THR A 66 3.58 3.12 -16.58
CA THR A 66 3.26 2.67 -15.22
C THR A 66 3.69 1.22 -14.99
N ILE A 67 3.45 0.32 -15.93
CA ILE A 67 3.90 -1.09 -15.83
C ILE A 67 5.42 -1.17 -15.77
N GLN A 68 6.12 -0.40 -16.59
CA GLN A 68 7.58 -0.32 -16.58
C GLN A 68 8.10 0.18 -15.22
N TYR A 69 7.53 1.26 -14.69
CA TYR A 69 7.88 1.79 -13.37
C TYR A 69 7.71 0.75 -12.26
N LEU A 70 6.56 0.07 -12.22
CA LEU A 70 6.26 -0.94 -11.20
C LEU A 70 7.23 -2.13 -11.30
N THR A 71 7.59 -2.53 -12.52
CA THR A 71 8.59 -3.58 -12.76
C THR A 71 9.96 -3.19 -12.21
N LEU A 72 10.39 -1.94 -12.44
CA LEU A 72 11.65 -1.41 -11.92
C LEU A 72 11.64 -1.33 -10.38
N GLU A 73 10.54 -0.88 -9.78
CA GLU A 73 10.43 -0.79 -8.32
C GLU A 73 10.41 -2.15 -7.63
N ARG A 74 9.84 -3.17 -8.28
CA ARG A 74 9.84 -4.55 -7.77
C ARG A 74 11.26 -5.07 -7.52
N GLY A 75 12.22 -4.71 -8.39
CA GLY A 75 13.62 -5.12 -8.23
C GLY A 75 14.39 -4.37 -7.12
N LYS A 76 13.83 -3.29 -6.57
CA LYS A 76 14.52 -2.38 -5.64
C LYS A 76 14.09 -2.50 -4.19
N CYS A 77 12.94 -3.12 -3.91
CA CYS A 77 12.39 -3.16 -2.56
C CYS A 77 11.76 -4.50 -2.21
N ASN A 78 11.67 -4.77 -0.91
CA ASN A 78 11.01 -5.98 -0.41
C ASN A 78 9.52 -6.00 -0.78
N ILE A 79 8.92 -7.19 -0.74
CA ILE A 79 7.54 -7.41 -1.21
C ILE A 79 6.51 -6.57 -0.45
N SER A 80 6.69 -6.34 0.85
CA SER A 80 5.79 -5.53 1.68
C SER A 80 5.84 -4.05 1.26
N THR A 81 7.04 -3.51 1.08
CA THR A 81 7.26 -2.13 0.61
C THR A 81 6.74 -1.94 -0.80
N TYR A 82 7.01 -2.89 -1.69
CA TYR A 82 6.53 -2.88 -3.06
C TYR A 82 4.99 -2.89 -3.09
N ARG A 83 4.35 -3.77 -2.33
CA ARG A 83 2.89 -3.86 -2.20
C ARG A 83 2.29 -2.53 -1.74
N LYS A 84 2.87 -1.90 -0.71
CA LYS A 84 2.46 -0.58 -0.23
C LYS A 84 2.54 0.47 -1.32
N LYS A 85 3.65 0.55 -2.06
CA LYS A 85 3.82 1.50 -3.17
C LYS A 85 2.76 1.29 -4.27
N VAL A 86 2.57 0.05 -4.72
CA VAL A 86 1.57 -0.31 -5.75
C VAL A 86 0.18 0.11 -5.32
N LEU A 87 -0.21 -0.16 -4.06
CA LEU A 87 -1.52 0.21 -3.54
C LEU A 87 -1.75 1.73 -3.56
N GLN A 88 -0.75 2.52 -3.17
CA GLN A 88 -0.89 3.97 -3.13
C GLN A 88 -0.96 4.58 -4.53
N ILE A 89 -0.10 4.13 -5.45
CA ILE A 89 -0.14 4.54 -6.86
C ILE A 89 -1.50 4.17 -7.47
N ARG A 90 -1.99 2.95 -7.21
CA ARG A 90 -3.30 2.51 -7.70
C ARG A 90 -4.43 3.38 -7.18
N LYS A 91 -4.49 3.62 -5.86
CA LYS A 91 -5.50 4.47 -5.24
C LYS A 91 -5.49 5.89 -5.82
N PHE A 92 -4.30 6.46 -6.01
CA PHE A 92 -4.14 7.79 -6.57
C PHE A 92 -4.61 7.87 -8.02
N LEU A 93 -4.17 6.93 -8.88
CA LEU A 93 -4.60 6.94 -10.28
C LEU A 93 -6.10 6.66 -10.44
N MET A 94 -6.68 5.81 -9.58
CA MET A 94 -8.13 5.65 -9.53
C MET A 94 -8.84 6.94 -9.15
N TYR A 95 -8.31 7.69 -8.17
CA TYR A 95 -8.83 9.01 -7.80
C TYR A 95 -8.75 10.00 -8.99
N CYS A 96 -7.69 9.97 -9.78
CA CYS A 96 -7.57 10.75 -11.01
C CYS A 96 -8.44 10.25 -12.18
N GLY A 97 -9.22 9.17 -12.02
CA GLY A 97 -10.14 8.66 -13.03
C GLY A 97 -9.56 7.63 -14.01
N TYR A 98 -8.35 7.12 -13.78
CA TYR A 98 -7.76 6.09 -14.64
C TYR A 98 -8.31 4.69 -14.32
N GLN A 99 -9.28 4.22 -15.13
CA GLN A 99 -9.97 2.94 -14.90
C GLN A 99 -9.10 1.71 -15.17
N TRP A 100 -8.16 1.78 -16.13
CA TRP A 100 -7.28 0.66 -16.47
C TRP A 100 -6.42 0.17 -15.29
N VAL A 101 -6.25 1.00 -14.27
CA VAL A 101 -5.49 0.71 -13.05
C VAL A 101 -6.15 -0.40 -12.24
N GLN A 102 -7.45 -0.63 -12.38
CA GLN A 102 -8.15 -1.73 -11.71
C GLN A 102 -7.56 -3.10 -12.05
N GLY A 103 -6.99 -3.24 -13.25
CA GLY A 103 -6.29 -4.44 -13.69
C GLY A 103 -4.93 -4.67 -13.00
N ILE A 104 -4.34 -3.65 -12.37
CA ILE A 104 -3.08 -3.77 -11.64
C ILE A 104 -3.36 -4.37 -10.27
N LYS A 105 -3.14 -5.68 -10.14
CA LYS A 105 -3.28 -6.38 -8.87
C LYS A 105 -1.99 -6.25 -8.05
N PRO A 106 -2.05 -5.75 -6.80
CA PRO A 106 -0.89 -5.75 -5.92
C PRO A 106 -0.47 -7.20 -5.63
N PRO A 107 0.83 -7.47 -5.41
CA PRO A 107 1.33 -8.81 -5.11
C PRO A 107 0.70 -9.35 -3.83
N GLN A 108 0.62 -10.68 -3.67
CA GLN A 108 0.08 -11.28 -2.45
C GLN A 108 0.81 -10.77 -1.19
N GLU A 109 0.07 -10.74 -0.10
CA GLU A 109 0.61 -10.37 1.20
C GLU A 109 1.66 -11.40 1.61
N PRO A 110 2.87 -10.98 2.04
CA PRO A 110 3.83 -11.93 2.57
C PRO A 110 3.24 -12.66 3.77
N GLU A 111 3.40 -13.99 3.80
CA GLU A 111 3.03 -14.78 4.97
C GLU A 111 3.83 -14.29 6.18
N ILE A 112 3.12 -13.95 7.25
CA ILE A 112 3.74 -13.61 8.53
C ILE A 112 4.16 -14.93 9.16
N ILE A 113 5.41 -15.31 8.94
CA ILE A 113 6.01 -16.42 9.67
C ILE A 113 6.35 -15.90 11.06
N ILE A 114 5.55 -16.30 12.05
CA ILE A 114 5.83 -16.03 13.46
C ILE A 114 7.17 -16.68 13.77
N LYS A 115 8.14 -15.88 14.22
CA LYS A 115 9.46 -16.40 14.58
C LYS A 115 9.29 -17.40 15.72
N HIS A 116 9.66 -18.66 15.47
CA HIS A 116 9.69 -19.66 16.53
C HIS A 116 10.65 -19.22 17.63
N ILE A 117 10.15 -19.15 18.86
CA ILE A 117 10.95 -18.80 20.03
C ILE A 117 11.53 -20.09 20.61
N SER A 118 12.85 -20.22 20.63
CA SER A 118 13.49 -21.43 21.18
C SER A 118 13.31 -21.49 22.71
N PRO A 119 13.27 -22.69 23.31
CA PRO A 119 13.23 -22.84 24.77
C PRO A 119 14.38 -22.11 25.48
N GLU A 120 15.56 -22.08 24.86
CA GLU A 120 16.73 -21.34 25.36
C GLU A 120 16.51 -19.82 25.39
N ALA A 121 15.87 -19.26 24.35
CA ALA A 121 15.53 -17.84 24.31
C ALA A 121 14.50 -17.49 25.39
N ILE A 122 13.55 -18.39 25.66
CA ILE A 122 12.60 -18.25 26.77
C ILE A 122 13.36 -18.23 28.11
N GLN A 123 14.21 -19.21 28.36
CA GLN A 123 15.00 -19.30 29.59
C GLN A 123 15.90 -18.09 29.81
N LYS A 124 16.59 -17.62 28.76
CA LYS A 124 17.43 -16.43 28.81
C LYS A 124 16.62 -15.18 29.13
N THR A 125 15.42 -15.06 28.56
CA THR A 125 14.51 -13.94 28.83
C THR A 125 14.03 -13.98 30.28
N LEU A 126 13.63 -15.15 30.78
CA LEU A 126 13.24 -15.34 32.18
C LEU A 126 14.37 -15.02 33.16
N GLN A 127 15.61 -15.39 32.85
CA GLN A 127 16.78 -15.03 33.66
C GLN A 127 16.96 -13.50 33.72
N ILE A 128 16.92 -12.81 32.58
CA ILE A 128 17.06 -11.35 32.52
C ILE A 128 15.94 -10.66 33.33
N VAL A 129 14.71 -11.13 33.19
CA VAL A 129 13.56 -10.58 33.92
C VAL A 129 13.68 -10.88 35.42
N SER A 130 14.18 -12.06 35.82
CA SER A 130 14.33 -12.43 37.24
C SER A 130 15.38 -11.59 37.98
N LEU A 131 16.37 -11.04 37.26
CA LEU A 131 17.45 -10.22 37.81
C LEU A 131 17.07 -8.74 37.94
N SER A 132 15.97 -8.28 37.34
CA SER A 132 15.54 -6.89 37.42
C SER A 132 14.63 -6.64 38.63
N LYS A 133 14.69 -5.43 39.19
CA LYS A 133 13.80 -5.01 40.30
C LYS A 133 12.33 -4.96 39.88
N GLU A 134 12.05 -4.85 38.58
CA GLU A 134 10.69 -4.86 38.03
C GLU A 134 10.13 -6.27 37.77
N SER A 135 10.86 -7.34 38.12
CA SER A 135 10.46 -8.74 37.90
C SER A 135 9.03 -9.06 38.36
N VAL A 136 8.59 -8.47 39.48
CA VAL A 136 7.24 -8.63 40.03
C VAL A 136 6.17 -8.08 39.07
N ARG A 137 6.44 -6.96 38.37
CA ARG A 137 5.49 -6.36 37.41
C ARG A 137 5.37 -7.19 36.14
N TYR A 138 6.48 -7.76 35.66
CA TYR A 138 6.47 -8.63 34.49
C TYR A 138 5.78 -9.97 34.78
N ASN A 139 6.04 -10.56 35.96
CA ASN A 139 5.35 -11.79 36.37
C ASN A 139 3.83 -11.59 36.52
N ALA A 140 3.39 -10.43 37.02
CA ALA A 140 1.97 -10.10 37.11
C ALA A 140 1.30 -9.94 35.73
N LEU A 141 2.02 -9.43 34.73
CA LEU A 141 1.52 -9.27 33.35
C LEU A 141 1.49 -10.59 32.55
N ILE A 142 2.33 -11.56 32.90
CA ILE A 142 2.38 -12.89 32.24
C ILE A 142 1.25 -13.81 32.74
N LEU A 143 0.73 -13.57 33.95
CA LEU A 143 -0.30 -14.38 34.61
C LEU A 143 -1.74 -13.86 34.42
N LEU A 144 -1.93 -12.81 33.62
CA LEU A 144 -3.22 -12.28 33.19
C LEU A 144 -3.54 -12.75 31.76
#